data_AF-A0A810NL35-F1
#
_entry.id   AF-A0A810NL35-F1
#
_cell.length_a   1.000
_cell.length_b   1.000
_cell.length_c   1.000
_cell.angle_alpha   90.00
_cell.angle_beta   90.00
_cell.angle_gamma   90.00
#
_symmetry.space_group_name_H-M   'P 1'
#
loop_
_entity.id
_entity.type
_entity.pdbx_description
1 polymer ?
#
loop_
_entity_poly.entity_id
_entity_poly.type
_entity_poly.pdbx_seq_one_letter_code
_entity_poly.pdbx_strand_id
1 'polypeptide(L)'
;MNPRLARLAAVVLLALTAGCAPAHAGAMPDCPVGRPASVTAPSGPPSLHAPGACRSHATVVQPVAAAVPSPGYHHLGATTRGRWSGVLGRIEVGDVAARPGTYDFVAARFMAKTGDGAAWLEVGWTETGWSGTGRQRVYTYDTATRAWAFYDQYDVRPGDRVWLHLQTESAGASPAWQAWLWWGDTWHLLTSRPLPLTGQAQIEQYVEVHADPAHPGTLRIPPLTVDDVALKPAPDAPLRPWNADVPTDPGAAFATYCLTWQRPYTTWTTATC
;
A
#
# COMPACT_ATOMS: atom_id res chain seq x y z
N MET A 1 -19.79 56.56 69.01
CA MET A 1 -18.97 55.33 69.01
C MET A 1 -19.01 54.72 67.60
N ASN A 2 -17.95 54.00 67.26
CA ASN A 2 -17.42 53.69 65.92
C ASN A 2 -18.34 52.99 64.88
N PRO A 3 -17.99 53.11 63.58
CA PRO A 3 -18.75 52.68 62.40
C PRO A 3 -18.26 51.34 61.82
N ARG A 4 -19.09 50.64 61.03
CA ARG A 4 -18.67 49.64 60.01
C ARG A 4 -19.76 49.55 58.92
N LEU A 5 -19.68 50.25 57.79
CA LEU A 5 -18.94 49.88 56.56
C LEU A 5 -19.06 48.39 56.20
N ALA A 6 -20.01 48.07 55.31
CA ALA A 6 -19.99 46.85 54.50
C ALA A 6 -20.06 47.25 53.02
N ARG A 7 -18.87 47.42 52.42
CA ARG A 7 -18.67 47.36 50.97
C ARG A 7 -18.69 45.87 50.60
N LEU A 8 -19.55 45.46 49.68
CA LEU A 8 -19.44 44.17 48.99
C LEU A 8 -19.19 44.44 47.51
N ALA A 9 -18.06 43.91 47.07
CA ALA A 9 -17.43 44.14 45.79
C ALA A 9 -18.20 43.45 44.66
N ALA A 10 -18.39 44.17 43.55
CA ALA A 10 -18.73 43.58 42.28
C ALA A 10 -17.50 42.81 41.75
N VAL A 11 -17.58 41.48 41.73
CA VAL A 11 -16.63 40.65 40.98
C VAL A 11 -17.06 40.67 39.53
N VAL A 12 -16.35 41.45 38.72
CA VAL A 12 -16.42 41.36 37.26
C VAL A 12 -15.63 40.12 36.85
N LEU A 13 -16.32 39.04 36.48
CA LEU A 13 -15.73 37.86 35.89
C LEU A 13 -15.44 38.19 34.41
N LEU A 14 -14.21 38.61 34.10
CA LEU A 14 -13.73 38.61 32.71
C LEU A 14 -13.53 37.15 32.29
N ALA A 15 -14.48 36.61 31.52
CA ALA A 15 -14.29 35.38 30.78
C ALA A 15 -13.31 35.68 29.63
N LEU A 16 -12.03 35.33 29.82
CA LEU A 16 -11.08 35.18 28.73
C LEU A 16 -11.52 33.98 27.90
N THR A 17 -12.27 34.23 26.83
CA THR A 17 -12.45 33.26 25.75
C THR A 17 -11.11 33.13 25.03
N ALA A 18 -10.23 32.29 25.56
CA ALA A 18 -9.12 31.76 24.78
C ALA A 18 -9.75 30.94 23.65
N GLY A 19 -9.91 31.58 22.50
CA GLY A 19 -10.28 30.92 21.27
C GLY A 19 -9.17 29.95 20.90
N CYS A 20 -9.30 28.68 21.29
CA CYS A 20 -8.70 27.60 20.56
C CYS A 20 -9.37 27.57 19.20
N ALA A 21 -8.83 28.32 18.24
CA ALA A 21 -9.07 28.04 16.84
C ALA A 21 -8.68 26.57 16.63
N PRO A 22 -9.55 25.71 16.06
CA PRO A 22 -9.15 24.37 15.70
C PRO A 22 -7.98 24.52 14.74
N ALA A 23 -6.81 24.03 15.14
CA ALA A 23 -5.69 23.84 14.25
C ALA A 23 -6.23 22.99 13.09
N HIS A 24 -6.43 23.62 11.94
CA HIS A 24 -6.68 22.90 10.72
C HIS A 24 -5.43 22.06 10.53
N ALA A 25 -5.54 20.75 10.74
CA ALA A 25 -4.48 19.82 10.37
C ALA A 25 -4.18 20.11 8.89
N GLY A 26 -3.04 20.76 8.65
CA GLY A 26 -2.68 21.25 7.33
C GLY A 26 -2.68 20.08 6.34
N ALA A 27 -3.22 20.30 5.14
CA ALA A 27 -3.08 19.34 4.07
C ALA A 27 -1.59 19.00 3.89
N MET A 28 -1.25 17.71 3.79
CA MET A 28 0.13 17.30 3.55
C MET A 28 0.65 17.92 2.25
N PRO A 29 1.91 18.38 2.21
CA PRO A 29 2.49 18.97 1.01
C PRO A 29 2.61 17.94 -0.11
N ASP A 30 2.73 18.42 -1.35
CA ASP A 30 2.98 17.56 -2.51
C ASP A 30 4.38 16.95 -2.46
N CYS A 31 4.50 15.71 -2.91
CA CYS A 31 5.78 15.03 -2.98
C CYS A 31 6.67 15.61 -4.09
N PRO A 32 7.98 15.80 -3.83
CA PRO A 32 8.91 16.25 -4.86
C PRO A 32 9.12 15.17 -5.92
N VAL A 33 9.33 15.61 -7.16
CA VAL A 33 9.69 14.73 -8.29
C VAL A 33 11.20 14.54 -8.39
N GLY A 34 11.64 13.45 -9.04
CA GLY A 34 13.04 13.29 -9.48
C GLY A 34 14.04 12.80 -8.44
N ARG A 35 13.60 12.39 -7.23
CA ARG A 35 14.47 11.63 -6.32
C ARG A 35 14.61 10.18 -6.81
N PRO A 36 15.75 9.49 -6.56
CA PRO A 36 15.87 8.07 -6.82
C PRO A 36 15.14 7.22 -5.76
N ALA A 37 14.96 5.93 -6.06
CA ALA A 37 14.49 4.95 -5.08
C ALA A 37 15.40 4.94 -3.84
N SER A 38 14.81 4.82 -2.65
CA SER A 38 15.58 4.74 -1.41
C SER A 38 16.38 3.44 -1.38
N VAL A 39 17.70 3.55 -1.17
CA VAL A 39 18.57 2.38 -0.94
C VAL A 39 18.59 1.94 0.53
N THR A 40 17.98 2.73 1.42
CA THR A 40 17.88 2.45 2.85
C THR A 40 16.48 1.98 3.23
N ALA A 41 16.39 1.18 4.28
CA ALA A 41 15.11 0.82 4.87
C ALA A 41 14.47 2.02 5.58
N PRO A 42 13.13 2.11 5.65
CA PRO A 42 12.45 3.12 6.45
C PRO A 42 12.89 3.05 7.91
N SER A 43 13.14 4.20 8.54
CA SER A 43 13.52 4.29 9.96
C SER A 43 12.34 4.10 10.92
N GLY A 44 11.11 4.11 10.42
CA GLY A 44 9.88 3.93 11.19
C GLY A 44 8.64 3.81 10.29
N PRO A 45 7.47 3.54 10.86
CA PRO A 45 6.22 3.47 10.10
C PRO A 45 5.83 4.87 9.55
N PRO A 46 5.12 4.93 8.41
CA PRO A 46 4.52 6.17 7.94
C PRO A 46 3.42 6.63 8.87
N SER A 47 3.17 7.93 8.86
CA SER A 47 1.97 8.53 9.45
C SER A 47 1.56 9.78 8.69
N LEU A 48 0.26 10.09 8.68
CA LEU A 48 -0.27 11.35 8.17
C LEU A 48 0.29 12.58 8.92
N HIS A 49 0.86 12.37 10.10
CA HIS A 49 1.46 13.41 10.93
C HIS A 49 2.99 13.32 10.98
N ALA A 50 3.62 12.39 10.23
CA ALA A 50 5.05 12.23 10.24
C ALA A 50 5.74 13.46 9.60
N PRO A 51 6.79 14.02 10.24
CA PRO A 51 7.58 15.09 9.64
C PRO A 51 8.15 14.68 8.30
N GLY A 52 8.02 15.56 7.29
CA GLY A 52 8.53 15.30 5.94
C GLY A 52 7.67 14.35 5.09
N ALA A 53 6.57 13.81 5.62
CA ALA A 53 5.61 13.07 4.80
C ALA A 53 4.93 14.01 3.79
N CYS A 54 4.63 13.46 2.62
CA CYS A 54 4.03 14.21 1.51
C CYS A 54 2.96 13.37 0.81
N ARG A 55 2.16 14.01 -0.04
CA ARG A 55 1.11 13.39 -0.84
C ARG A 55 1.53 13.24 -2.31
N SER A 56 1.31 12.06 -2.86
CA SER A 56 1.58 11.73 -4.25
C SER A 56 0.39 12.04 -5.14
N HIS A 57 0.65 12.27 -6.42
CA HIS A 57 -0.38 12.43 -7.45
C HIS A 57 -0.41 11.21 -8.36
N ALA A 58 -1.61 10.77 -8.70
CA ALA A 58 -1.81 9.60 -9.53
C ALA A 58 -2.50 9.95 -10.84
N THR A 59 -2.06 9.29 -11.91
CA THR A 59 -2.82 9.16 -13.15
C THR A 59 -3.80 8.00 -12.97
N VAL A 60 -5.10 8.30 -12.93
CA VAL A 60 -6.13 7.27 -12.79
C VAL A 60 -6.48 6.70 -14.17
N VAL A 61 -6.35 5.40 -14.31
CA VAL A 61 -6.68 4.64 -15.51
C VAL A 61 -7.73 3.60 -15.13
N GLN A 62 -8.94 3.76 -15.68
CA GLN A 62 -9.93 2.70 -15.56
C GLN A 62 -9.50 1.52 -16.45
N PRO A 63 -9.61 0.28 -15.97
CA PRO A 63 -9.45 -0.86 -16.85
C PRO A 63 -10.47 -0.76 -17.98
N VAL A 64 -10.11 -1.25 -19.16
CA VAL A 64 -11.01 -1.32 -20.31
C VAL A 64 -12.25 -2.11 -19.88
N ALA A 65 -13.45 -1.67 -20.30
CA ALA A 65 -14.75 -2.09 -19.75
C ALA A 65 -15.09 -3.60 -19.82
N ALA A 66 -14.23 -4.43 -20.38
CA ALA A 66 -14.36 -5.88 -20.33
C ALA A 66 -13.55 -6.42 -19.16
N ALA A 67 -14.18 -7.23 -18.31
CA ALA A 67 -13.47 -8.06 -17.34
C ALA A 67 -12.31 -8.76 -18.07
N VAL A 68 -11.10 -8.68 -17.51
CA VAL A 68 -9.94 -9.36 -18.07
C VAL A 68 -10.29 -10.85 -18.16
N PRO A 69 -10.21 -11.47 -19.35
CA PRO A 69 -10.63 -12.86 -19.53
C PRO A 69 -9.89 -13.80 -18.58
N SER A 70 -10.61 -14.72 -17.93
CA SER A 70 -10.01 -15.88 -17.24
C SER A 70 -10.25 -17.09 -18.14
N PRO A 71 -9.24 -17.55 -18.90
CA PRO A 71 -7.95 -18.06 -18.38
C PRO A 71 -6.79 -17.05 -18.45
N GLY A 72 -5.78 -17.24 -17.59
CA GLY A 72 -4.50 -16.50 -17.65
C GLY A 72 -3.98 -15.96 -16.32
N TYR A 73 -4.82 -15.96 -15.27
CA TYR A 73 -4.49 -15.43 -13.94
C TYR A 73 -3.77 -16.42 -13.04
N HIS A 74 -2.65 -15.99 -12.46
CA HIS A 74 -1.86 -16.75 -11.50
C HIS A 74 -1.40 -15.87 -10.33
N HIS A 75 -1.41 -16.41 -9.11
CA HIS A 75 -1.01 -15.72 -7.89
C HIS A 75 0.05 -16.55 -7.16
N LEU A 76 1.23 -15.97 -6.95
CA LEU A 76 2.40 -16.61 -6.31
C LEU A 76 2.71 -15.83 -5.04
N GLY A 77 2.51 -16.42 -3.86
CA GLY A 77 2.68 -15.69 -2.60
C GLY A 77 1.89 -16.31 -1.45
N ALA A 78 1.24 -15.50 -0.62
CA ALA A 78 0.49 -15.98 0.53
C ALA A 78 -0.57 -14.99 1.03
N THR A 79 -1.58 -15.53 1.72
CA THR A 79 -2.64 -14.77 2.40
C THR A 79 -2.69 -15.13 3.88
N THR A 80 -2.76 -14.15 4.78
CA THR A 80 -2.96 -14.43 6.21
C THR A 80 -4.36 -15.00 6.47
N ARG A 81 -4.48 -16.04 7.30
CA ARG A 81 -5.79 -16.48 7.84
C ARG A 81 -6.33 -15.52 8.89
N GLY A 82 -5.43 -14.87 9.64
CA GLY A 82 -5.75 -13.84 10.62
C GLY A 82 -6.04 -12.47 10.01
N ARG A 83 -6.41 -11.52 10.86
CA ARG A 83 -6.64 -10.12 10.45
C ARG A 83 -5.61 -9.19 11.07
N TRP A 84 -5.21 -8.18 10.32
CA TRP A 84 -4.10 -7.29 10.63
C TRP A 84 -4.42 -5.86 10.20
N SER A 85 -3.83 -4.88 10.86
CA SER A 85 -3.99 -3.45 10.54
C SER A 85 -3.00 -2.93 9.50
N GLY A 86 -2.18 -3.80 8.93
CA GLY A 86 -1.28 -3.42 7.85
C GLY A 86 -0.13 -4.39 7.60
N VAL A 87 0.66 -4.05 6.60
CA VAL A 87 1.85 -4.77 6.14
C VAL A 87 2.88 -3.77 5.61
N LEU A 88 4.13 -4.00 5.98
CA LEU A 88 5.32 -3.39 5.41
C LEU A 88 6.10 -4.49 4.70
N GLY A 89 6.68 -4.17 3.55
CA GLY A 89 7.71 -5.01 2.97
C GLY A 89 8.37 -4.31 1.80
N ARG A 90 9.33 -5.02 1.19
CA ARG A 90 10.08 -4.52 0.05
C ARG A 90 9.89 -5.45 -1.14
N ILE A 91 9.71 -4.83 -2.29
CA ILE A 91 9.45 -5.49 -3.57
C ILE A 91 10.55 -5.09 -4.55
N GLU A 92 11.17 -6.06 -5.19
CA GLU A 92 12.07 -5.86 -6.32
C GLU A 92 11.28 -5.57 -7.59
N VAL A 93 11.73 -4.58 -8.35
CA VAL A 93 11.18 -4.19 -9.64
C VAL A 93 11.79 -5.07 -10.73
N GLY A 94 10.96 -5.69 -11.56
CA GLY A 94 11.39 -6.52 -12.68
C GLY A 94 11.33 -5.83 -14.03
N ASP A 95 11.80 -6.56 -15.05
CA ASP A 95 11.51 -6.32 -16.46
C ASP A 95 10.85 -7.60 -17.02
N VAL A 96 9.53 -7.58 -17.15
CA VAL A 96 8.74 -8.74 -17.61
C VAL A 96 8.45 -8.66 -19.10
N ALA A 97 8.76 -7.53 -19.73
CA ALA A 97 8.49 -7.25 -21.14
C ALA A 97 7.02 -7.55 -21.51
N ALA A 98 6.08 -7.03 -20.72
CA ALA A 98 4.65 -7.13 -20.97
C ALA A 98 4.34 -6.57 -22.36
N ARG A 99 3.68 -7.39 -23.20
CA ARG A 99 3.56 -7.09 -24.63
C ARG A 99 2.67 -5.86 -24.84
N PRO A 100 3.15 -4.81 -25.53
CA PRO A 100 2.34 -3.62 -25.76
C PRO A 100 1.04 -3.95 -26.52
N GLY A 101 -0.08 -3.38 -26.05
CA GLY A 101 -1.40 -3.58 -26.67
C GLY A 101 -2.13 -4.86 -26.26
N THR A 102 -1.58 -5.65 -25.34
CA THR A 102 -2.24 -6.84 -24.75
C THR A 102 -2.72 -6.56 -23.33
N TYR A 103 -3.48 -7.49 -22.76
CA TYR A 103 -3.79 -7.49 -21.33
C TYR A 103 -2.70 -8.11 -20.44
N ASP A 104 -1.50 -8.39 -20.97
CA ASP A 104 -0.44 -8.97 -20.15
C ASP A 104 -0.06 -8.05 -19.00
N PHE A 105 0.08 -8.60 -17.80
CA PHE A 105 0.78 -7.91 -16.73
C PHE A 105 1.46 -8.84 -15.75
N VAL A 106 2.42 -8.25 -15.05
CA VAL A 106 2.90 -8.73 -13.77
C VAL A 106 2.73 -7.61 -12.76
N ALA A 107 2.26 -7.96 -11.56
CA ALA A 107 2.15 -7.04 -10.44
C ALA A 107 2.66 -7.72 -9.17
N ALA A 108 3.68 -7.14 -8.54
CA ALA A 108 4.08 -7.55 -7.20
C ALA A 108 3.44 -6.57 -6.20
N ARG A 109 2.62 -7.10 -5.28
CA ARG A 109 1.73 -6.27 -4.45
C ARG A 109 1.57 -6.78 -3.03
N PHE A 110 1.21 -5.84 -2.16
CA PHE A 110 0.55 -6.09 -0.90
C PHE A 110 -0.93 -5.69 -1.00
N MET A 111 -1.81 -6.47 -0.37
CA MET A 111 -3.25 -6.20 -0.36
C MET A 111 -3.83 -6.36 1.04
N ALA A 112 -4.78 -5.51 1.38
CA ALA A 112 -5.64 -5.62 2.55
C ALA A 112 -7.07 -5.82 2.07
N LYS A 113 -7.70 -6.92 2.46
CA LYS A 113 -9.02 -7.32 1.94
C LYS A 113 -10.00 -7.80 3.01
N THR A 114 -11.29 -7.75 2.68
CA THR A 114 -12.32 -8.47 3.42
C THR A 114 -12.14 -9.98 3.24
N GLY A 115 -12.66 -10.77 4.20
CA GLY A 115 -12.52 -12.24 4.16
C GLY A 115 -13.19 -12.90 2.95
N ASP A 116 -14.21 -12.26 2.39
CA ASP A 116 -14.90 -12.67 1.16
C ASP A 116 -14.30 -12.06 -0.12
N GLY A 117 -13.29 -11.20 0.00
CA GLY A 117 -12.67 -10.50 -1.13
C GLY A 117 -13.55 -9.45 -1.81
N ALA A 118 -14.71 -9.07 -1.23
CA ALA A 118 -15.61 -8.08 -1.80
C ALA A 118 -15.03 -6.66 -1.81
N ALA A 119 -14.11 -6.35 -0.90
CA ALA A 119 -13.40 -5.09 -0.90
C ALA A 119 -11.94 -5.24 -0.53
N TRP A 120 -11.10 -4.43 -1.20
CA TRP A 120 -9.68 -4.38 -0.92
C TRP A 120 -9.06 -3.04 -1.31
N LEU A 121 -7.89 -2.79 -0.72
CA LEU A 121 -6.89 -1.85 -1.20
C LEU A 121 -5.62 -2.65 -1.47
N GLU A 122 -4.98 -2.40 -2.60
CA GLU A 122 -3.66 -2.93 -2.90
C GLU A 122 -2.69 -1.83 -3.33
N VAL A 123 -1.42 -2.12 -3.11
CA VAL A 123 -0.30 -1.29 -3.50
C VAL A 123 0.84 -2.18 -3.97
N GLY A 124 1.50 -1.77 -5.05
CA GLY A 124 2.54 -2.58 -5.63
C GLY A 124 3.38 -1.86 -6.68
N TRP A 125 4.23 -2.65 -7.30
CA TRP A 125 4.81 -2.35 -8.60
C TRP A 125 4.12 -3.21 -9.66
N THR A 126 4.01 -2.69 -10.88
CA THR A 126 3.51 -3.42 -12.03
C THR A 126 4.18 -3.01 -13.33
N GLU A 127 4.17 -3.93 -14.29
CA GLU A 127 4.37 -3.69 -15.71
C GLU A 127 3.14 -4.22 -16.46
N THR A 128 2.58 -3.41 -17.37
CA THR A 128 1.32 -3.73 -18.06
C THR A 128 1.43 -3.52 -19.56
N GLY A 129 0.81 -4.38 -20.36
CA GLY A 129 0.74 -4.27 -21.81
C GLY A 129 -0.26 -3.22 -22.32
N TRP A 130 -1.37 -3.01 -21.61
CA TRP A 130 -2.49 -2.16 -22.06
C TRP A 130 -2.33 -0.68 -21.72
N SER A 131 -1.35 -0.35 -20.89
CA SER A 131 -1.10 1.03 -20.44
C SER A 131 0.40 1.24 -20.29
N GLY A 132 0.89 2.43 -20.65
CA GLY A 132 2.29 2.80 -20.44
C GLY A 132 3.32 1.97 -21.23
N THR A 133 2.91 1.18 -22.23
CA THR A 133 3.80 0.46 -23.17
C THR A 133 4.93 -0.32 -22.48
N GLY A 134 4.61 -1.14 -21.48
CA GLY A 134 5.62 -1.92 -20.73
C GLY A 134 6.44 -1.10 -19.71
N ARG A 135 5.95 0.09 -19.33
CA ARG A 135 6.61 0.92 -18.30
C ARG A 135 6.39 0.34 -16.90
N GLN A 136 7.50 0.29 -16.14
CA GLN A 136 7.51 0.01 -14.71
C GLN A 136 6.83 1.12 -13.92
N ARG A 137 5.83 0.78 -13.10
CA ARG A 137 5.07 1.77 -12.36
C ARG A 137 4.74 1.31 -10.95
N VAL A 138 4.86 2.22 -9.99
CA VAL A 138 4.19 2.10 -8.69
C VAL A 138 2.72 2.35 -8.91
N TYR A 139 1.86 1.52 -8.30
CA TYR A 139 0.43 1.63 -8.46
C TYR A 139 -0.33 1.36 -7.16
N THR A 140 -1.58 1.81 -7.14
CA THR A 140 -2.60 1.31 -6.22
C THR A 140 -3.85 0.91 -7.00
N TYR A 141 -4.61 -0.02 -6.44
CA TYR A 141 -5.97 -0.32 -6.89
C TYR A 141 -6.89 -0.46 -5.67
N ASP A 142 -8.12 0.00 -5.79
CA ASP A 142 -9.14 -0.18 -4.76
C ASP A 142 -10.51 -0.49 -5.38
N THR A 143 -11.33 -1.24 -4.66
CA THR A 143 -12.65 -1.66 -5.16
C THR A 143 -13.71 -0.57 -5.18
N ALA A 144 -13.50 0.55 -4.47
CA ALA A 144 -14.46 1.65 -4.47
C ALA A 144 -14.37 2.46 -5.77
N THR A 145 -13.15 2.70 -6.26
CA THR A 145 -12.91 3.39 -7.54
C THR A 145 -12.87 2.44 -8.73
N ARG A 146 -12.55 1.16 -8.48
CA ARG A 146 -12.35 0.12 -9.52
C ARG A 146 -11.35 0.53 -10.58
N ALA A 147 -10.35 1.32 -10.20
CA ALA A 147 -9.40 1.90 -11.13
C ALA A 147 -7.96 1.66 -10.67
N TRP A 148 -7.08 1.51 -11.66
CA TRP A 148 -5.65 1.57 -11.43
C TRP A 148 -5.25 3.03 -11.27
N ALA A 149 -4.49 3.34 -10.23
CA ALA A 149 -3.89 4.64 -10.05
C ALA A 149 -2.37 4.49 -10.17
N PHE A 150 -1.78 5.10 -11.21
CA PHE A 150 -0.35 5.03 -11.48
C PHE A 150 0.37 6.29 -11.00
N TYR A 151 1.49 6.11 -10.32
CA TYR A 151 2.28 7.21 -9.76
C TYR A 151 3.51 7.49 -10.60
N ASP A 152 3.29 8.03 -11.81
CA ASP A 152 4.31 8.23 -12.86
C ASP A 152 5.46 9.19 -12.47
N GLN A 153 5.30 9.89 -11.35
CA GLN A 153 6.33 10.74 -10.72
C GLN A 153 7.50 9.96 -10.10
N TYR A 154 7.34 8.63 -9.92
CA TYR A 154 8.40 7.74 -9.45
C TYR A 154 9.02 7.00 -10.64
N ASP A 155 10.29 7.29 -10.91
CA ASP A 155 11.06 6.64 -11.98
C ASP A 155 11.65 5.31 -11.50
N VAL A 156 10.77 4.33 -11.26
CA VAL A 156 11.18 2.96 -10.89
C VAL A 156 11.75 2.22 -12.10
N ARG A 157 12.82 1.45 -11.87
CA ARG A 157 13.54 0.71 -12.92
C ARG A 157 13.82 -0.72 -12.48
N PRO A 158 13.99 -1.66 -13.42
CA PRO A 158 14.39 -3.04 -13.09
C PRO A 158 15.62 -3.07 -12.17
N GLY A 159 15.54 -3.87 -11.11
CA GLY A 159 16.55 -3.97 -10.05
C GLY A 159 16.38 -2.98 -8.88
N ASP A 160 15.54 -1.95 -9.02
CA ASP A 160 15.14 -1.12 -7.87
C ASP A 160 14.41 -1.96 -6.84
N ARG A 161 14.48 -1.54 -5.58
CA ARG A 161 13.71 -2.14 -4.50
C ARG A 161 12.87 -1.07 -3.82
N VAL A 162 11.56 -1.23 -3.87
CA VAL A 162 10.60 -0.27 -3.31
C VAL A 162 10.03 -0.79 -2.00
N TRP A 163 10.06 0.05 -0.96
CA TRP A 163 9.35 -0.28 0.28
C TRP A 163 7.94 0.26 0.23
N LEU A 164 7.00 -0.61 0.53
CA LEU A 164 5.58 -0.31 0.53
C LEU A 164 5.00 -0.60 1.90
N HIS A 165 4.15 0.30 2.38
CA HIS A 165 3.39 0.09 3.61
C HIS A 165 1.92 0.33 3.33
N LEU A 166 1.13 -0.72 3.50
CA LEU A 166 -0.32 -0.68 3.44
C LEU A 166 -0.86 -0.81 4.86
N GLN A 167 -1.57 0.19 5.38
CA GLN A 167 -2.03 0.16 6.77
C GLN A 167 -3.30 0.96 7.02
N THR A 168 -3.83 0.82 8.22
CA THR A 168 -4.69 1.81 8.85
C THR A 168 -4.10 2.26 10.19
N GLU A 169 -4.34 3.54 10.53
CA GLU A 169 -3.96 4.17 11.80
C GLU A 169 -5.13 4.21 12.80
N SER A 170 -6.30 3.66 12.45
CA SER A 170 -7.48 3.73 13.31
C SER A 170 -8.19 2.39 13.43
N ALA A 171 -8.66 2.11 14.64
CA ALA A 171 -9.66 1.08 14.86
C ALA A 171 -11.03 1.57 14.40
N GLY A 172 -11.97 0.65 14.14
CA GLY A 172 -13.35 0.99 13.80
C GLY A 172 -13.91 0.18 12.64
N ALA A 173 -15.16 0.48 12.30
CA ALA A 173 -15.90 -0.23 11.26
C ALA A 173 -15.53 0.22 9.83
N SER A 174 -15.06 1.46 9.67
CA SER A 174 -14.72 2.04 8.36
C SER A 174 -13.57 3.05 8.46
N PRO A 175 -12.41 2.68 9.02
CA PRO A 175 -11.27 3.57 9.03
C PRO A 175 -10.74 3.81 7.62
N ALA A 176 -9.98 4.89 7.45
CA ALA A 176 -9.21 5.07 6.23
C ALA A 176 -8.05 4.07 6.18
N TRP A 177 -7.98 3.31 5.10
CA TRP A 177 -6.81 2.51 4.73
C TRP A 177 -5.91 3.33 3.82
N GLN A 178 -4.60 3.19 4.01
CA GLN A 178 -3.58 4.05 3.44
C GLN A 178 -2.52 3.19 2.76
N ALA A 179 -2.09 3.59 1.58
CA ALA A 179 -0.90 3.03 0.92
C ALA A 179 0.21 4.07 0.88
N TRP A 180 1.42 3.63 1.19
CA TRP A 180 2.61 4.46 1.33
C TRP A 180 3.78 3.86 0.57
N LEU A 181 4.60 4.74 0.01
CA LEU A 181 5.89 4.42 -0.62
C LEU A 181 7.02 5.10 0.15
N TRP A 182 8.08 4.37 0.46
CA TRP A 182 9.33 4.99 0.92
C TRP A 182 10.15 5.40 -0.29
N TRP A 183 10.38 6.69 -0.45
CA TRP A 183 11.07 7.24 -1.61
C TRP A 183 11.93 8.43 -1.23
N GLY A 184 13.18 8.48 -1.73
CA GLY A 184 14.12 9.55 -1.39
C GLY A 184 14.27 9.79 0.11
N ASP A 185 14.29 8.70 0.89
CA ASP A 185 14.35 8.64 2.36
C ASP A 185 13.21 9.36 3.10
N THR A 186 12.03 9.44 2.48
CA THR A 186 10.79 9.97 3.08
C THR A 186 9.57 9.13 2.74
N TRP A 187 8.54 9.18 3.59
CA TRP A 187 7.26 8.51 3.35
C TRP A 187 6.35 9.35 2.45
N HIS A 188 5.95 8.76 1.33
CA HIS A 188 5.05 9.36 0.36
C HIS A 188 3.70 8.65 0.42
N LEU A 189 2.64 9.37 0.81
CA LEU A 189 1.28 8.81 0.77
C LEU A 189 0.83 8.70 -0.67
N LEU A 190 0.49 7.49 -1.08
CA LEU A 190 -0.05 7.20 -2.40
C LEU A 190 -1.56 7.44 -2.39
N THR A 191 -2.27 6.83 -1.45
CA THR A 191 -3.72 6.97 -1.31
C THR A 191 -4.15 6.78 0.14
N SER A 192 -5.28 7.38 0.50
CA SER A 192 -5.95 7.19 1.78
C SER A 192 -7.45 7.19 1.52
N ARG A 193 -8.12 6.06 1.80
CA ARG A 193 -9.52 5.85 1.42
C ARG A 193 -10.30 5.16 2.54
N PRO A 194 -11.51 5.63 2.86
CA PRO A 194 -12.46 4.81 3.59
C PRO A 194 -12.91 3.67 2.66
N LEU A 195 -12.73 2.44 3.11
CA LEU A 195 -13.21 1.23 2.44
C LEU A 195 -14.05 0.43 3.44
N PRO A 196 -14.89 -0.52 2.99
CA PRO A 196 -15.62 -1.41 3.88
C PRO A 196 -14.68 -2.50 4.46
N LEU A 197 -13.48 -2.08 4.86
CA LEU A 197 -12.52 -2.80 5.67
C LEU A 197 -12.63 -2.24 7.08
N THR A 198 -12.59 -3.09 8.10
CA THR A 198 -12.49 -2.59 9.49
C THR A 198 -11.05 -2.16 9.78
N GLY A 199 -10.76 -1.81 11.04
CA GLY A 199 -9.38 -1.61 11.54
C GLY A 199 -8.43 -2.78 11.31
N GLN A 200 -8.91 -3.94 10.86
CA GLN A 200 -8.10 -5.10 10.52
C GLN A 200 -8.66 -5.81 9.28
N ALA A 201 -7.78 -6.33 8.43
CA ALA A 201 -8.11 -7.02 7.18
C ALA A 201 -7.27 -8.29 7.03
N GLN A 202 -7.67 -9.21 6.16
CA GLN A 202 -6.74 -10.22 5.69
C GLN A 202 -5.68 -9.54 4.83
N ILE A 203 -4.42 -9.95 4.99
CA ILE A 203 -3.31 -9.40 4.24
C ILE A 203 -2.83 -10.42 3.22
N GLU A 204 -2.55 -9.95 2.01
CA GLU A 204 -1.86 -10.72 0.97
C GLU A 204 -0.51 -10.11 0.64
N GLN A 205 0.42 -11.00 0.26
CA GLN A 205 1.59 -10.66 -0.52
C GLN A 205 1.59 -11.56 -1.76
N TYR A 206 1.59 -10.99 -2.95
CA TYR A 206 1.53 -11.77 -4.19
C TYR A 206 2.36 -11.13 -5.28
N VAL A 207 2.96 -11.98 -6.12
CA VAL A 207 3.19 -11.68 -7.52
C VAL A 207 2.01 -12.26 -8.29
N GLU A 208 1.25 -11.36 -8.89
CA GLU A 208 0.13 -11.63 -9.78
C GLU A 208 0.61 -11.56 -11.22
N VAL A 209 0.16 -12.53 -12.01
CA VAL A 209 0.56 -12.71 -13.40
C VAL A 209 -0.70 -12.89 -14.20
N HIS A 210 -0.82 -12.13 -15.27
CA HIS A 210 -1.84 -12.34 -16.28
C HIS A 210 -1.18 -12.44 -17.64
N ALA A 211 -1.34 -13.59 -18.30
CA ALA A 211 -1.00 -13.75 -19.71
C ALA A 211 -2.29 -13.67 -20.54
N ASP A 212 -2.35 -12.72 -21.47
CA ASP A 212 -3.53 -12.43 -22.28
C ASP A 212 -3.88 -13.63 -23.19
N PRO A 213 -5.01 -14.32 -22.96
CA PRO A 213 -5.37 -15.49 -23.75
C PRO A 213 -5.78 -15.15 -25.19
N ALA A 214 -6.15 -13.89 -25.47
CA ALA A 214 -6.45 -13.45 -26.84
C ALA A 214 -5.19 -13.30 -27.70
N HIS A 215 -4.03 -13.18 -27.05
CA HIS A 215 -2.73 -13.03 -27.68
C HIS A 215 -1.79 -14.13 -27.16
N PRO A 216 -1.87 -15.37 -27.67
CA PRO A 216 -1.08 -16.47 -27.14
C PRO A 216 0.43 -16.18 -27.21
N GLY A 217 1.13 -16.47 -26.12
CA GLY A 217 2.55 -16.25 -25.94
C GLY A 217 2.96 -16.52 -24.49
N THR A 218 4.25 -16.58 -24.22
CA THR A 218 4.77 -16.80 -22.86
C THR A 218 5.15 -15.46 -22.25
N LEU A 219 4.56 -15.15 -21.09
CA LEU A 219 5.03 -14.06 -20.24
C LEU A 219 6.12 -14.60 -19.33
N ARG A 220 7.32 -14.01 -19.39
CA ARG A 220 8.46 -14.46 -18.58
C ARG A 220 8.61 -13.55 -17.38
N ILE A 221 8.62 -14.13 -16.18
CA ILE A 221 8.92 -13.41 -14.95
C ILE A 221 10.43 -13.54 -14.71
N PRO A 222 11.19 -12.43 -14.66
CA PRO A 222 12.57 -12.49 -14.18
C PRO A 222 12.57 -12.89 -12.69
N PRO A 223 13.72 -13.26 -12.12
CA PRO A 223 13.81 -13.39 -10.67
C PRO A 223 13.33 -12.10 -9.99
N LEU A 224 12.25 -12.20 -9.22
CA LEU A 224 11.70 -11.13 -8.40
C LEU A 224 11.83 -11.53 -6.93
N THR A 225 12.30 -10.62 -6.10
CA THR A 225 12.37 -10.79 -4.66
C THR A 225 11.28 -9.99 -3.96
N VAL A 226 10.63 -10.61 -2.98
CA VAL A 226 9.81 -9.94 -1.96
C VAL A 226 10.42 -10.26 -0.60
N ASP A 227 10.84 -9.24 0.13
CA ASP A 227 11.58 -9.41 1.37
C ASP A 227 11.22 -8.38 2.46
N ASP A 228 11.80 -8.60 3.64
CA ASP A 228 11.61 -7.80 4.85
C ASP A 228 10.13 -7.59 5.22
N VAL A 229 9.30 -8.62 4.96
CA VAL A 229 7.85 -8.52 5.15
C VAL A 229 7.48 -8.63 6.62
N ALA A 230 6.75 -7.63 7.10
CA ALA A 230 6.27 -7.50 8.47
C ALA A 230 4.80 -7.09 8.49
N LEU A 231 4.07 -7.60 9.47
CA LEU A 231 2.65 -7.32 9.67
C LEU A 231 2.45 -6.40 10.87
N LYS A 232 1.44 -5.54 10.77
CA LYS A 232 1.00 -4.63 11.83
C LYS A 232 -0.23 -5.22 12.53
N PRO A 233 -0.13 -5.73 13.78
CA PRO A 233 -1.23 -6.46 14.42
C PRO A 233 -2.46 -5.60 14.72
N ALA A 234 -2.25 -4.34 15.10
CA ALA A 234 -3.28 -3.39 15.48
C ALA A 234 -2.84 -1.97 15.05
N PRO A 235 -3.74 -0.97 15.02
CA PRO A 235 -3.42 0.38 14.54
C PRO A 235 -2.25 1.06 15.27
N ASP A 236 -2.08 0.81 16.56
CA ASP A 236 -0.99 1.39 17.37
C ASP A 236 0.12 0.37 17.70
N ALA A 237 -0.01 -0.86 17.21
CA ALA A 237 0.94 -1.92 17.51
C ALA A 237 2.19 -1.81 16.62
N PRO A 238 3.39 -2.15 17.14
CA PRO A 238 4.58 -2.22 16.33
C PRO A 238 4.47 -3.33 15.28
N LEU A 239 5.19 -3.14 14.17
CA LEU A 239 5.36 -4.19 13.15
C LEU A 239 6.05 -5.41 13.77
N ARG A 240 5.63 -6.60 13.36
CA ARG A 240 6.31 -7.87 13.65
C ARG A 240 6.54 -8.65 12.37
N PRO A 241 7.62 -9.43 12.25
CA PRO A 241 7.89 -10.22 11.04
C PRO A 241 6.70 -11.12 10.65
N TRP A 242 6.40 -11.21 9.35
CA TRP A 242 5.50 -12.24 8.84
C TRP A 242 6.32 -13.52 8.63
N ASN A 243 6.30 -14.40 9.62
CA ASN A 243 7.04 -15.66 9.60
C ASN A 243 6.10 -16.87 9.64
N ALA A 244 6.66 -18.07 9.70
CA ALA A 244 5.90 -19.33 9.73
C ALA A 244 4.93 -19.48 10.93
N ASP A 245 5.10 -18.70 12.00
CA ASP A 245 4.23 -18.74 13.19
C ASP A 245 2.89 -18.04 12.94
N VAL A 246 2.79 -17.23 11.89
CA VAL A 246 1.54 -16.58 11.49
C VAL A 246 0.68 -17.58 10.71
N PRO A 247 -0.56 -17.88 11.16
CA PRO A 247 -1.49 -18.69 10.38
C PRO A 247 -1.71 -18.09 8.98
N THR A 248 -1.28 -18.83 7.97
CA THR A 248 -1.15 -18.36 6.60
C THR A 248 -1.59 -19.45 5.63
N ASP A 249 -2.35 -19.06 4.61
CA ASP A 249 -2.62 -19.87 3.44
C ASP A 249 -1.55 -19.57 2.38
N PRO A 250 -0.60 -20.50 2.14
CA PRO A 250 0.39 -20.30 1.10
C PRO A 250 -0.28 -20.46 -0.28
N GLY A 251 0.04 -19.54 -1.18
CA GLY A 251 -0.11 -19.79 -2.61
C GLY A 251 0.87 -20.87 -3.08
N ALA A 252 0.64 -21.38 -4.27
CA ALA A 252 1.46 -22.44 -4.86
C ALA A 252 2.09 -21.96 -6.18
N ALA A 253 3.21 -22.58 -6.53
CA ALA A 253 3.70 -22.53 -7.91
C ALA A 253 2.60 -23.01 -8.87
N PHE A 254 2.53 -22.41 -10.06
CA PHE A 254 1.52 -22.76 -11.05
C PHE A 254 2.11 -22.77 -12.44
N ALA A 255 1.87 -23.84 -13.19
CA ALA A 255 2.41 -24.03 -14.54
C ALA A 255 3.93 -23.78 -14.59
N THR A 256 4.35 -22.77 -15.35
CA THR A 256 5.73 -22.34 -15.55
C THR A 256 6.19 -21.28 -14.54
N TYR A 257 5.42 -20.99 -13.49
CA TYR A 257 5.78 -19.96 -12.52
C TYR A 257 6.10 -20.58 -11.17
N CYS A 258 7.36 -20.43 -10.76
CA CYS A 258 7.90 -21.02 -9.56
C CYS A 258 7.94 -19.98 -8.43
N LEU A 259 7.67 -20.45 -7.21
CA LEU A 259 7.81 -19.69 -5.98
C LEU A 259 8.81 -20.42 -5.08
N THR A 260 9.73 -19.68 -4.46
CA THR A 260 10.73 -20.22 -3.52
C THR A 260 10.75 -19.38 -2.26
N TRP A 261 10.43 -20.00 -1.12
CA TRP A 261 10.56 -19.38 0.20
C TRP A 261 12.00 -19.51 0.71
N GLN A 262 12.76 -18.43 0.85
CA GLN A 262 14.02 -18.46 1.60
C GLN A 262 13.77 -18.42 3.10
N ARG A 263 12.80 -17.60 3.52
CA ARG A 263 12.24 -17.57 4.88
C ARG A 263 10.72 -17.47 4.75
N PRO A 264 9.95 -18.48 5.18
CA PRO A 264 8.50 -18.52 4.96
C PRO A 264 7.83 -17.19 5.30
N TYR A 265 7.15 -16.62 4.30
CA TYR A 265 6.39 -15.36 4.35
C TYR A 265 7.19 -14.07 4.60
N THR A 266 8.46 -14.15 5.01
CA THR A 266 9.32 -12.98 5.25
C THR A 266 10.17 -12.64 4.04
N THR A 267 10.70 -13.65 3.34
CA THR A 267 11.62 -13.48 2.21
C THR A 267 11.41 -14.63 1.24
N TRP A 268 11.03 -14.29 0.01
CA TRP A 268 10.76 -15.25 -1.05
C TRP A 268 11.08 -14.66 -2.42
N THR A 269 11.27 -15.56 -3.38
CA THR A 269 11.48 -15.19 -4.78
C THR A 269 10.49 -15.90 -5.68
N THR A 270 10.25 -15.32 -6.85
CA THR A 270 9.53 -15.97 -7.94
C THR A 270 10.22 -15.73 -9.29
N ALA A 271 10.05 -16.66 -10.21
CA ALA A 271 10.54 -16.59 -11.59
C ALA A 271 9.77 -17.56 -12.49
N THR A 272 9.94 -17.42 -13.80
CA THR A 272 9.60 -18.50 -14.72
C THR A 272 10.55 -19.68 -14.58
N CYS A 273 9.98 -20.88 -14.49
CA CYS A 273 10.59 -22.20 -14.63
C CYS A 273 10.00 -22.92 -15.85
#